data_AF-A0A708UY09-F1
#
_entry.id   AF-A0A708UY09-F1
#
_cell.length_a   1.000
_cell.length_b   1.000
_cell.length_c   1.000
_cell.angle_alpha   90.00
_cell.angle_beta   90.00
_cell.angle_gamma   90.00
#
_symmetry.space_group_name_H-M   'P 1'
#
loop_
_entity.id
_entity.type
_entity.pdbx_description
1 polymer ?
#
loop_
_entity_poly.entity_id
_entity_poly.type
_entity_poly.pdbx_seq_one_letter_code
_entity_poly.pdbx_strand_id
1 'polypeptide(L)'
;SVQSQMENLAVDMGYTPGVLALFYKVAIGSGVAPLVIFMGVGAMTDFGPLLANPRTLLLGAAAQFGIFATVLGALTLNYFGLISFTLPQAAAIGII
;
A
#
# COMPACT_ATOMS: atom_id res chain seq x y z
N SER A 1 17.82 7.13 12.22
CA SER A 1 18.01 7.60 10.84
C SER A 1 18.19 9.12 10.87
N VAL A 2 18.67 9.75 9.79
CA VAL A 2 18.73 11.23 9.72
C VAL A 2 17.34 11.83 9.98
N GLN A 3 16.28 11.16 9.52
CA GLN A 3 14.89 11.56 9.76
C GLN A 3 14.51 11.62 11.24
N SER A 4 14.89 10.62 12.05
CA SER A 4 14.59 10.61 13.49
C SER A 4 15.38 11.67 14.25
N GLN A 5 16.60 11.98 13.80
CA GLN A 5 17.41 13.05 14.40
C GLN A 5 16.79 14.43 14.14
N MET A 6 16.28 14.66 12.91
CA MET A 6 15.56 15.89 12.56
C MET A 6 14.24 16.04 13.32
N GLU A 7 13.50 14.93 13.52
CA GLU A 7 12.26 14.93 14.30
C GLU A 7 12.54 15.31 15.76
N ASN A 8 13.59 14.74 16.37
CA ASN A 8 13.98 15.07 17.74
C ASN A 8 14.41 16.54 17.88
N LEU A 9 15.19 17.05 16.93
CA LEU A 9 15.60 18.45 16.91
C LEU A 9 14.40 19.41 16.83
N ALA A 10 13.39 19.09 16.00
CA ALA A 10 12.19 19.91 15.90
C ALA A 10 11.38 19.91 17.21
N VAL A 11 11.33 18.76 17.92
CA VAL A 11 10.70 18.64 19.23
C VAL A 11 11.46 19.46 20.29
N ASP A 12 12.80 19.43 20.26
CA ASP A 12 13.64 20.25 21.14
C ASP A 12 13.45 21.76 20.90
N MET A 13 13.05 22.15 19.68
CA MET A 13 12.68 23.53 19.32
C MET A 13 11.23 23.90 19.72
N GLY A 14 10.48 23.00 20.38
CA GLY A 14 9.12 23.24 20.86
C GLY A 14 8.01 22.89 19.87
N TYR A 15 8.32 22.31 18.72
CA TYR A 15 7.29 21.83 17.79
C TYR A 15 6.77 20.45 18.20
N THR A 16 5.45 20.30 18.30
CA THR A 16 4.81 19.01 18.56
C THR A 16 4.32 18.37 17.25
N PRO A 17 4.45 17.04 17.09
CA PRO A 17 3.75 16.33 16.03
C PRO A 17 2.23 16.56 16.12
N GLY A 18 1.59 16.75 14.98
CA GLY A 18 0.13 16.79 14.90
C GLY A 18 -0.49 15.42 15.23
N VAL A 19 -1.74 15.42 15.71
CA VAL A 19 -2.44 14.18 16.11
C VAL A 19 -2.50 13.15 14.97
N LEU A 20 -2.78 13.61 13.73
CA LEU A 20 -2.80 12.72 12.57
C LEU A 20 -1.42 12.14 12.22
N ALA A 21 -0.33 12.89 12.47
CA ALA A 21 1.03 12.38 12.27
C ALA A 21 1.36 11.27 13.27
N LEU A 22 0.88 11.38 14.52
CA LEU A 22 1.01 10.33 15.53
C LEU A 22 0.23 9.07 15.13
N PHE A 23 -1.03 9.22 14.67
CA PHE A 23 -1.79 8.08 14.15
C PHE A 23 -1.11 7.43 12.95
N TYR A 24 -0.64 8.21 11.99
CA TYR A 24 0.09 7.66 10.85
C TYR A 24 1.33 6.89 11.32
N LYS A 25 2.17 7.48 12.19
CA LYS A 25 3.41 6.87 12.67
C LYS A 25 3.18 5.55 13.41
N VAL A 26 2.19 5.50 14.31
CA VAL A 26 1.91 4.33 15.14
C VAL A 26 1.11 3.28 14.40
N ALA A 27 0.10 3.69 13.62
CA ALA A 27 -0.88 2.77 13.04
C ALA A 27 -0.48 2.30 11.63
N ILE A 28 -0.23 3.23 10.71
CA ILE A 28 -0.02 2.93 9.27
C ILE A 28 1.46 2.73 8.95
N GLY A 29 2.32 3.65 9.39
CA GLY A 29 3.77 3.64 9.12
C GLY A 29 4.51 2.47 9.78
N SER A 30 3.96 1.91 10.85
CA SER A 30 4.43 0.66 11.46
C SER A 30 3.96 -0.60 10.69
N GLY A 31 2.97 -0.46 9.81
CA GLY A 31 2.30 -1.57 9.13
C GLY A 31 1.24 -2.31 9.95
N VAL A 32 1.02 -1.95 11.22
CA VAL A 32 0.10 -2.70 12.11
C VAL A 32 -1.36 -2.57 11.68
N ALA A 33 -1.84 -1.36 11.47
CA ALA A 33 -3.25 -1.11 11.13
C ALA A 33 -3.72 -1.82 9.86
N PRO A 34 -3.03 -1.72 8.70
CA PRO A 34 -3.47 -2.44 7.51
C PRO A 34 -3.50 -3.96 7.75
N LEU A 35 -2.50 -4.54 8.41
CA LEU A 35 -2.49 -5.99 8.67
C LEU A 35 -3.63 -6.44 9.57
N VAL A 36 -3.96 -5.68 10.62
CA VAL A 36 -5.11 -5.98 11.50
C VAL A 36 -6.44 -5.87 10.74
N ILE A 37 -6.58 -4.86 9.88
CA ILE A 37 -7.78 -4.72 9.03
C ILE A 37 -7.89 -5.90 8.06
N PHE A 38 -6.81 -6.29 7.39
CA PHE A 38 -6.80 -7.43 6.47
C PHE A 38 -7.04 -8.76 7.19
N MET A 39 -6.59 -8.91 8.44
CA MET A 39 -6.97 -10.05 9.29
C MET A 39 -8.48 -10.09 9.53
N GLY A 40 -9.11 -8.94 9.79
CA GLY A 40 -10.56 -8.82 9.92
C GLY A 40 -11.31 -9.18 8.63
N VAL A 41 -10.81 -8.75 7.47
CA VAL A 41 -11.35 -9.18 6.16
C VAL A 41 -11.28 -10.71 6.01
N GLY A 42 -10.14 -11.31 6.38
CA GLY A 42 -9.98 -12.76 6.38
C GLY A 42 -10.96 -13.49 7.31
N ALA A 43 -11.18 -12.95 8.51
CA ALA A 43 -12.15 -13.50 9.47
C ALA A 43 -13.60 -13.41 8.99
N MET A 44 -13.93 -12.46 8.12
CA MET A 44 -15.26 -12.28 7.51
C MET A 44 -15.41 -13.00 6.17
N THR A 45 -14.37 -13.65 5.65
CA THR A 45 -14.39 -14.31 4.33
C THR A 45 -14.93 -15.74 4.43
N ASP A 46 -15.99 -16.06 3.68
CA ASP A 46 -16.48 -17.44 3.51
C ASP A 46 -15.72 -18.14 2.36
N PHE A 47 -15.05 -19.24 2.68
CA PHE A 47 -14.31 -20.06 1.71
C PHE A 47 -15.15 -21.18 1.09
N GLY A 48 -16.38 -21.42 1.54
CA GLY A 48 -17.26 -22.48 1.03
C GLY A 48 -17.42 -22.47 -0.50
N PRO A 49 -17.79 -21.33 -1.12
CA PRO A 49 -17.90 -21.21 -2.57
C PRO A 49 -16.57 -21.43 -3.31
N LEU A 50 -15.45 -21.01 -2.72
CA LEU A 50 -14.11 -21.15 -3.30
C LEU A 50 -13.67 -22.61 -3.33
N LEU A 51 -13.94 -23.35 -2.25
CA LEU A 51 -13.60 -24.76 -2.12
C LEU A 51 -14.53 -25.66 -2.96
N ALA A 52 -15.79 -25.25 -3.15
CA ALA A 52 -16.76 -26.00 -3.96
C ALA A 52 -16.39 -26.05 -5.45
N ASN A 53 -15.75 -25.01 -6.00
CA ASN A 53 -15.20 -25.02 -7.35
C ASN A 53 -13.81 -24.36 -7.40
N PRO A 54 -12.73 -25.14 -7.17
CA PRO A 54 -11.38 -24.62 -7.10
C PRO A 54 -10.88 -23.97 -8.40
N ARG A 55 -11.51 -24.26 -9.54
CA ARG A 55 -11.16 -23.62 -10.83
C ARG A 55 -11.41 -22.11 -10.81
N THR A 56 -12.28 -21.63 -9.93
CA THR A 56 -12.53 -20.19 -9.74
C THR A 56 -11.30 -19.43 -9.25
N LEU A 57 -10.34 -20.10 -8.59
CA LEU A 57 -9.05 -19.51 -8.23
C LEU A 57 -8.27 -19.01 -9.45
N LEU A 58 -8.41 -19.67 -10.61
CA LEU A 58 -7.74 -19.27 -11.84
C LEU A 58 -8.30 -17.94 -12.40
N LEU A 59 -9.60 -17.68 -12.20
CA LEU A 59 -10.18 -16.38 -12.53
C LEU A 59 -9.62 -15.29 -11.61
N GLY A 60 -9.44 -15.59 -10.33
CA GLY A 60 -8.77 -14.71 -9.37
C GLY A 60 -7.32 -14.39 -9.79
N ALA A 61 -6.58 -15.39 -10.27
CA ALA A 61 -5.22 -15.18 -10.78
C ALA A 61 -5.20 -14.29 -12.03
N ALA A 62 -6.13 -14.51 -12.97
CA ALA A 62 -6.24 -13.68 -14.17
C ALA A 62 -6.66 -12.23 -13.83
N ALA A 63 -7.51 -12.04 -12.82
CA ALA A 63 -7.94 -10.70 -12.37
C ALA A 63 -6.76 -9.84 -11.88
N GLN A 64 -5.69 -10.45 -11.36
CA GLN A 64 -4.49 -9.72 -10.91
C GLN A 64 -3.62 -9.18 -12.06
N PHE A 65 -3.88 -9.57 -13.33
CA PHE A 65 -3.15 -9.01 -14.47
C PHE A 65 -3.29 -7.49 -14.59
N GLY A 66 -4.42 -6.94 -14.10
CA GLY A 66 -4.66 -5.49 -14.05
C GLY A 66 -3.57 -4.73 -13.29
N ILE A 67 -2.98 -5.32 -12.24
CA ILE A 67 -1.88 -4.71 -11.49
C ILE A 67 -0.69 -4.46 -12.42
N PHE A 68 -0.26 -5.48 -13.16
CA PHE A 68 0.90 -5.37 -14.04
C PHE A 68 0.64 -4.42 -15.21
N ALA A 69 -0.57 -4.43 -15.77
CA ALA A 69 -0.96 -3.49 -16.81
C ALA A 69 -0.89 -2.03 -16.33
N THR A 70 -1.36 -1.75 -15.10
CA THR A 70 -1.32 -0.42 -14.50
C THR A 70 0.12 0.03 -14.21
N VAL A 71 0.99 -0.86 -13.71
CA VAL A 71 2.42 -0.56 -13.50
C VAL A 71 3.11 -0.23 -14.82
N LEU A 72 2.88 -1.02 -15.88
CA LEU A 72 3.43 -0.74 -17.21
C LEU A 72 2.90 0.61 -17.74
N GLY A 73 1.62 0.90 -17.57
CA GLY A 73 1.03 2.19 -17.94
C GLY A 73 1.71 3.37 -17.23
N ALA A 74 1.94 3.28 -15.92
CA ALA A 74 2.64 4.30 -15.14
C ALA A 74 4.10 4.49 -15.60
N LEU A 75 4.82 3.40 -15.88
CA LEU A 75 6.19 3.48 -16.40
C LEU A 75 6.23 4.04 -17.83
N THR A 76 5.25 3.73 -18.67
CA THR A 76 5.13 4.28 -20.02
C THR A 76 4.80 5.77 -19.99
N LEU A 77 3.96 6.24 -19.07
CA LEU A 77 3.70 7.67 -18.82
C LEU A 77 4.99 8.43 -18.44
N ASN A 78 5.83 7.81 -17.62
CA ASN A 78 7.16 8.34 -17.27
C ASN A 78 8.10 8.34 -18.47
N TYR A 79 8.13 7.26 -19.26
CA TYR A 79 8.97 7.14 -20.46
C TYR A 79 8.64 8.21 -21.52
N PHE A 80 7.35 8.50 -21.74
CA PHE A 80 6.91 9.57 -22.65
C PHE A 80 7.08 10.99 -22.07
N GLY A 81 7.60 11.13 -20.86
CA GLY A 81 7.88 12.42 -20.24
C GLY A 81 6.63 13.21 -19.86
N LEU A 82 5.47 12.56 -19.78
CA LEU A 82 4.22 13.23 -19.42
C LEU A 82 4.16 13.50 -17.91
N ILE A 83 4.42 12.47 -17.11
CA ILE A 83 4.37 12.54 -15.65
C ILE A 83 5.47 11.63 -15.10
N SER A 84 6.27 12.12 -14.14
CA SER A 84 7.38 11.33 -13.63
C SER A 84 6.94 10.35 -12.54
N PHE A 85 7.17 9.07 -12.77
CA PHE A 85 6.97 8.00 -11.80
C PHE A 85 8.25 7.19 -11.62
N THR A 86 8.76 7.14 -10.40
CA THR A 86 9.80 6.17 -10.04
C THR A 86 9.22 4.76 -10.00
N LEU A 87 10.06 3.74 -10.16
CA LEU A 87 9.61 2.34 -10.10
C LEU A 87 8.86 1.99 -8.80
N PRO A 88 9.31 2.42 -7.59
CA PRO A 88 8.55 2.16 -6.35
C PRO A 88 7.18 2.85 -6.33
N GLN A 89 7.05 4.05 -6.90
CA GLN A 89 5.77 4.75 -6.99
C GLN A 89 4.83 4.07 -7.99
N ALA A 90 5.34 3.70 -9.17
CA ALA A 90 4.59 2.96 -10.17
C ALA A 90 4.08 1.61 -9.62
N ALA A 91 4.90 0.91 -8.84
CA ALA A 91 4.51 -0.33 -8.16
C ALA A 91 3.38 -0.11 -7.16
N ALA A 92 3.42 0.96 -6.36
CA ALA A 92 2.33 1.29 -5.43
C ALA A 92 1.02 1.67 -6.15
N ILE A 93 1.10 2.36 -7.30
CA ILE A 93 -0.05 2.68 -8.16
C ILE A 93 -0.68 1.41 -8.75
N GLY A 94 0.11 0.36 -8.97
CA GLY A 94 -0.39 -0.91 -9.48
C GLY A 94 -1.45 -1.59 -8.61
N ILE A 95 -1.46 -1.34 -7.29
CA ILE A 95 -2.28 -2.05 -6.30
C ILE A 95 -3.56 -1.27 -5.93
N ILE A 96 -4.07 -0.40 -6.81
CA ILE A 96 -5.36 0.31 -6.64
C ILE A 96 -6.50 -0.70 -6.58
#